data_AF-A0A810P2N2-F1
#
_entry.id   AF-A0A810P2N2-F1
#
_cell.length_a   1.000
_cell.length_b   1.000
_cell.length_c   1.000
_cell.angle_alpha   90.00
_cell.angle_beta   90.00
_cell.angle_gamma   90.00
#
_symmetry.space_group_name_H-M   'P 1'
#
loop_
_entity.id
_entity.type
_entity.pdbx_description
1 polymer ?
#
loop_
_entity_poly.entity_id
_entity_poly.type
_entity_poly.pdbx_seq_one_letter_code
_entity_poly.pdbx_strand_id
1 'polypeptide(L)'
;MVDEHGREFYAVSTEFDPGKAIPWVRENVLNLLPSPADKAWRSRERIRTDLLAFLTEPLQGRPHESIELWAWYGAYDHVALAQLWGAMVALPRPIPRFTKELRQLWDERGRPALPEAASSRHDALVDARHNLARWRTMTARKG
;
A
#
# COMPACT_ATOMS: atom_id res chain seq x y z
N MET A 1 -0.73 -3.53 -1.87
CA MET A 1 -1.87 -2.63 -2.11
C MET A 1 -3.13 -3.45 -2.27
N VAL A 2 -4.26 -2.93 -1.86
CA VAL A 2 -5.59 -3.51 -2.07
C VAL A 2 -6.53 -2.41 -2.54
N ASP A 3 -7.55 -2.75 -3.32
CA ASP A 3 -8.63 -1.83 -3.66
C ASP A 3 -9.97 -2.24 -3.04
N GLU A 4 -10.96 -1.36 -3.14
CA GLU A 4 -12.28 -1.58 -2.55
C GLU A 4 -13.08 -2.71 -3.21
N HIS A 5 -12.65 -3.16 -4.39
CA HIS A 5 -13.24 -4.25 -5.17
C HIS A 5 -12.56 -5.61 -4.94
N GLY A 6 -11.56 -5.67 -4.05
CA GLY A 6 -10.89 -6.90 -3.66
C GLY A 6 -9.72 -7.32 -4.56
N ARG A 7 -9.25 -6.46 -5.46
CA ARG A 7 -8.00 -6.71 -6.19
C ARG A 7 -6.81 -6.44 -5.27
N GLU A 8 -5.77 -7.23 -5.43
CA GLU A 8 -4.58 -7.18 -4.57
C GLU A 8 -3.28 -7.17 -5.37
N PHE A 9 -2.32 -6.41 -4.87
CA PHE A 9 -0.96 -6.36 -5.40
C PHE A 9 0.04 -6.50 -4.26
N TYR A 10 0.93 -7.48 -4.39
CA TYR A 10 2.06 -7.69 -3.46
C TYR A 10 3.32 -8.03 -4.24
N ALA A 11 4.42 -7.42 -3.82
CA ALA A 11 5.74 -7.67 -4.34
C ALA A 11 6.80 -7.34 -3.30
N VAL A 12 7.94 -8.03 -3.39
CA VAL A 12 9.13 -7.80 -2.57
C VAL A 12 10.25 -7.42 -3.52
N SER A 13 10.95 -6.31 -3.23
CA SER A 13 12.05 -5.87 -4.09
C SER A 13 13.23 -6.81 -3.96
N THR A 14 13.84 -7.20 -5.09
CA THR A 14 15.12 -7.94 -5.09
C THR A 14 16.34 -7.03 -4.93
N GLU A 15 16.14 -5.71 -4.79
CA GLU A 15 17.22 -4.71 -4.87
C GLU A 15 17.55 -4.06 -3.53
N PHE A 16 16.84 -4.37 -2.45
CA PHE A 16 17.24 -3.92 -1.13
C PHE A 16 18.40 -4.77 -0.60
N ASP A 17 19.27 -4.15 0.21
CA ASP A 17 20.37 -4.84 0.87
C ASP A 17 19.94 -5.27 2.29
N PRO A 18 19.70 -6.58 2.55
CA PRO A 18 19.30 -7.07 3.86
C PRO A 18 20.39 -6.85 4.93
N GLY A 19 21.66 -6.67 4.53
CA GLY A 19 22.77 -6.37 5.44
C GLY A 19 22.61 -5.03 6.15
N LYS A 20 21.94 -4.06 5.52
CA LYS A 20 21.66 -2.73 6.08
C LYS A 20 20.45 -2.70 7.02
N ALA A 21 19.71 -3.79 7.15
CA ALA A 21 18.56 -3.86 8.04
C ALA A 21 18.99 -3.81 9.51
N ILE A 22 18.38 -2.89 10.27
CA ILE A 22 18.51 -2.82 11.73
C ILE A 22 17.81 -4.02 12.41
N PRO A 23 18.12 -4.35 13.68
CA PRO A 23 17.55 -5.52 14.36
C PRO A 23 16.03 -5.60 14.29
N TRP A 24 15.36 -4.48 14.53
CA TRP A 24 13.89 -4.42 14.47
C TRP A 24 13.32 -4.84 13.11
N VAL A 25 13.93 -4.40 12.00
CA VAL A 25 13.50 -4.76 10.63
C VAL A 25 13.77 -6.24 10.35
N ARG A 26 14.88 -6.79 10.85
CA ARG A 26 15.20 -8.21 10.67
C ARG A 26 14.14 -9.09 11.34
N GLU A 27 13.86 -8.80 12.61
CA GLU A 27 12.95 -9.59 13.44
C GLU A 27 11.50 -9.48 12.98
N ASN A 28 11.05 -8.28 12.63
CA ASN A 28 9.63 -8.00 12.40
C ASN A 28 9.24 -7.95 10.92
N VAL A 29 10.18 -7.77 9.99
CA VAL A 29 9.87 -7.63 8.55
C VAL A 29 10.52 -8.75 7.74
N LEU A 30 11.85 -8.90 7.81
CA LEU A 30 12.56 -9.83 6.93
C LEU A 30 12.14 -11.29 7.16
N ASN A 31 11.86 -11.67 8.42
CA ASN A 31 11.40 -13.01 8.77
C ASN A 31 9.98 -13.33 8.27
N LEU A 32 9.20 -12.32 7.88
CA LEU A 32 7.84 -12.49 7.34
C LEU A 32 7.82 -12.54 5.81
N LEU A 33 8.97 -12.32 5.15
CA LEU A 33 9.04 -12.35 3.69
C LEU A 33 8.83 -13.77 3.15
N PRO A 34 8.22 -13.91 1.96
CA PRO A 34 8.02 -15.20 1.33
C PRO A 34 9.35 -15.86 0.96
N SER A 35 9.30 -17.18 0.73
CA SER A 35 10.45 -17.96 0.25
C SER A 35 11.13 -17.27 -0.95
N PRO A 36 12.46 -17.31 -1.09
CA PRO A 36 13.17 -16.69 -2.22
C PRO A 36 12.73 -17.15 -3.62
N ALA A 37 12.10 -18.32 -3.72
CA ALA A 37 11.54 -18.84 -4.99
C ALA A 37 10.13 -18.28 -5.32
N ASP A 38 9.53 -17.49 -4.43
CA ASP A 38 8.21 -16.90 -4.63
C ASP A 38 8.22 -15.85 -5.75
N LYS A 39 7.16 -15.82 -6.57
CA LYS A 39 6.98 -14.87 -7.68
C LYS A 39 6.71 -13.43 -7.21
N ALA A 40 6.51 -13.22 -5.92
CA ALA A 40 6.44 -11.90 -5.30
C ALA A 40 7.79 -11.16 -5.40
N TRP A 41 8.92 -11.87 -5.44
CA TRP A 41 10.24 -11.27 -5.60
C TRP A 41 10.42 -10.70 -7.01
N ARG A 42 10.62 -9.37 -7.10
CA ARG A 42 10.68 -8.63 -8.37
C ARG A 42 11.70 -7.48 -8.30
N SER A 43 12.27 -7.12 -9.44
CA SER A 43 13.04 -5.87 -9.56
C SER A 43 12.14 -4.65 -9.34
N ARG A 44 12.71 -3.52 -8.91
CA ARG A 44 12.01 -2.23 -8.81
C ARG A 44 11.40 -1.83 -10.15
N GLU A 45 12.10 -2.09 -11.25
CA GLU A 45 11.57 -1.87 -12.59
C GLU A 45 10.30 -2.70 -12.88
N ARG A 46 10.28 -3.96 -12.47
CA ARG A 46 9.10 -4.79 -12.65
C ARG A 46 7.96 -4.35 -11.73
N ILE A 47 8.27 -3.99 -10.48
CA ILE A 47 7.30 -3.49 -9.50
C ILE A 47 6.63 -2.22 -10.01
N ARG A 48 7.38 -1.22 -10.51
CA ARG A 48 6.78 0.03 -11.03
C ARG A 48 5.83 -0.23 -12.21
N THR A 49 6.20 -1.15 -13.11
CA THR A 49 5.40 -1.48 -14.30
C THR A 49 4.11 -2.19 -13.91
N ASP A 50 4.23 -3.25 -13.11
CA ASP A 50 3.06 -4.03 -12.68
C ASP A 50 2.14 -3.20 -11.77
N LEU A 51 2.71 -2.35 -10.91
CA LEU A 51 1.92 -1.48 -10.02
C LEU A 51 1.17 -0.41 -10.80
N LEU A 52 1.79 0.20 -11.82
CA LEU A 52 1.09 1.15 -12.69
C LEU A 52 -0.10 0.47 -13.38
N ALA A 53 0.11 -0.71 -13.95
CA ALA A 53 -0.96 -1.49 -14.57
C ALA A 53 -2.08 -1.83 -13.59
N PHE A 54 -1.73 -2.28 -12.38
CA PHE A 54 -2.70 -2.57 -11.32
C PHE A 54 -3.56 -1.35 -10.95
N LEU A 55 -2.93 -0.17 -10.83
CA LEU A 55 -3.61 1.07 -10.46
C LEU A 55 -4.51 1.60 -11.59
N THR A 56 -4.12 1.44 -12.86
CA THR A 56 -4.84 2.02 -14.01
C THR A 56 -5.83 1.07 -14.69
N GLU A 57 -5.78 -0.23 -14.40
CA GLU A 57 -6.73 -1.21 -14.94
C GLU A 57 -8.21 -0.86 -14.64
N PRO A 58 -8.63 -0.45 -13.42
CA PRO A 58 -10.03 -0.11 -13.16
C PRO A 58 -10.52 1.11 -13.95
N LEU A 59 -9.60 1.99 -14.33
CA LEU A 59 -9.92 3.22 -15.05
C LEU A 59 -10.22 2.97 -16.54
N GLN A 60 -9.93 1.76 -17.05
CA GLN A 60 -10.17 1.43 -18.45
C GLN A 60 -11.66 1.51 -18.77
N GLY A 61 -12.02 2.37 -19.73
CA GLY A 61 -13.41 2.64 -20.09
C GLY A 61 -14.17 3.53 -19.10
N ARG A 62 -13.49 4.12 -18.10
CA ARG A 62 -14.11 4.96 -17.06
C ARG A 62 -13.43 6.33 -16.97
N PRO A 63 -13.68 7.23 -17.93
CA PRO A 63 -12.92 8.48 -18.08
C PRO A 63 -13.12 9.51 -16.95
N HIS A 64 -14.14 9.32 -16.11
CA HIS A 64 -14.44 10.20 -14.98
C HIS A 64 -13.96 9.64 -13.63
N GLU A 65 -13.44 8.41 -13.61
CA GLU A 65 -12.87 7.83 -12.39
C GLU A 65 -11.42 8.28 -12.20
N SER A 66 -11.00 8.35 -10.94
CA SER A 66 -9.63 8.71 -10.56
C SER A 66 -9.16 7.83 -9.41
N ILE A 67 -7.85 7.68 -9.28
CA ILE A 67 -7.26 6.89 -8.19
C ILE A 67 -7.27 7.72 -6.90
N GLU A 68 -7.66 7.10 -5.79
CA GLU A 68 -7.36 7.60 -4.46
C GLU A 68 -6.36 6.69 -3.76
N LEU A 69 -5.33 7.28 -3.15
CA LEU A 69 -4.39 6.55 -2.31
C LEU A 69 -4.73 6.81 -0.84
N TRP A 70 -4.82 5.75 -0.06
CA TRP A 70 -5.04 5.79 1.39
C TRP A 70 -4.00 4.95 2.11
N ALA A 71 -3.43 5.45 3.21
CA ALA A 71 -2.51 4.71 4.07
C ALA A 71 -2.66 5.16 5.52
N TRP A 72 -2.21 4.34 6.45
CA TRP A 72 -2.19 4.65 7.88
C TRP A 72 -0.77 5.06 8.29
N TYR A 73 -0.56 6.33 8.64
CA TYR A 73 0.75 6.97 8.79
C TYR A 73 1.59 6.96 7.50
N GLY A 74 0.98 7.36 6.39
CA GLY A 74 1.45 7.11 5.03
C GLY A 74 2.59 7.99 4.50
N ALA A 75 3.25 8.81 5.34
CA ALA A 75 4.21 9.79 4.86
C ALA A 75 5.42 9.14 4.16
N TYR A 76 6.07 8.17 4.82
CA TYR A 76 7.19 7.44 4.22
C TYR A 76 6.73 6.47 3.14
N ASP A 77 5.54 5.87 3.26
CA ASP A 77 4.96 5.01 2.23
C ASP A 77 4.76 5.75 0.91
N HIS A 78 4.27 6.99 0.97
CA HIS A 78 4.09 7.81 -0.23
C HIS A 78 5.41 8.12 -0.93
N VAL A 79 6.46 8.44 -0.15
CA VAL A 79 7.80 8.67 -0.71
C VAL A 79 8.36 7.38 -1.32
N ALA A 80 8.27 6.25 -0.61
CA ALA A 80 8.76 4.96 -1.10
C ALA A 80 8.05 4.52 -2.38
N LEU A 81 6.73 4.72 -2.46
CA LEU A 81 5.93 4.51 -3.66
C LEU A 81 6.40 5.41 -4.80
N ALA A 82 6.47 6.72 -4.60
CA ALA A 82 6.81 7.67 -5.65
C ALA A 82 8.24 7.45 -6.19
N GLN A 83 9.18 7.07 -5.33
CA GLN A 83 10.57 6.78 -5.69
C GLN A 83 10.74 5.55 -6.59
N LEU A 84 9.70 4.72 -6.81
CA LEU A 84 9.71 3.71 -7.87
C LEU A 84 9.85 4.34 -9.27
N TRP A 85 9.45 5.60 -9.44
CA TRP A 85 9.61 6.39 -10.67
C TRP A 85 10.73 7.44 -10.57
N GLY A 86 11.47 7.48 -9.46
CA GLY A 86 12.54 8.45 -9.23
C GLY A 86 12.00 9.80 -8.75
N ALA A 87 12.28 10.88 -9.49
CA ALA A 87 11.85 12.22 -9.11
C ALA A 87 10.33 12.41 -9.30
N MET A 88 9.72 13.30 -8.52
CA MET A 88 8.26 13.55 -8.57
C MET A 88 7.72 13.91 -9.96
N VAL A 89 8.53 14.57 -10.81
CA VAL A 89 8.13 14.92 -12.18
C VAL A 89 7.94 13.70 -13.08
N ALA A 90 8.58 12.57 -12.74
CA ALA A 90 8.46 11.31 -13.47
C ALA A 90 7.30 10.44 -12.96
N LEU A 91 6.61 10.84 -11.89
CA LEU A 91 5.45 10.11 -11.38
C LEU A 91 4.32 10.12 -12.45
N PRO A 92 3.80 8.95 -12.87
CA PRO A 92 2.74 8.87 -13.87
C PRO A 92 1.54 9.77 -13.53
N ARG A 93 0.98 10.46 -14.53
CA ARG A 93 -0.14 11.40 -14.35
C ARG A 93 -1.35 10.82 -13.60
N PRO A 94 -1.77 9.56 -13.84
CA PRO A 94 -2.90 8.98 -13.11
C PRO A 94 -2.67 8.80 -11.60
N ILE A 95 -1.42 8.70 -11.13
CA ILE A 95 -1.12 8.47 -9.71
C ILE A 95 -1.23 9.80 -8.94
N PRO A 96 -2.02 9.89 -7.86
CA PRO A 96 -2.11 11.11 -7.06
C PRO A 96 -0.76 11.52 -6.45
N ARG A 97 -0.54 12.84 -6.33
CA ARG A 97 0.68 13.42 -5.73
C ARG A 97 0.63 13.46 -4.19
N PHE A 98 -0.40 12.87 -3.60
CA PHE A 98 -0.55 12.75 -2.16
C PHE A 98 -1.26 11.44 -1.83
N THR A 99 -1.10 10.98 -0.59
CA THR A 99 -1.84 9.86 -0.02
C THR A 99 -2.68 10.41 1.12
N LYS A 100 -3.98 10.09 1.11
CA LYS A 100 -4.91 10.45 2.17
C LYS A 100 -4.57 9.67 3.45
N GLU A 101 -4.60 10.37 4.58
CA GLU A 101 -4.18 9.81 5.86
C GLU A 101 -5.36 9.17 6.59
N LEU A 102 -5.33 7.84 6.68
CA LEU A 102 -6.40 7.06 7.29
C LEU A 102 -6.47 7.26 8.81
N ARG A 103 -5.32 7.49 9.46
CA ARG A 103 -5.27 7.87 10.87
C ARG A 103 -5.97 9.19 11.11
N GLN A 104 -5.83 10.15 10.20
CA GLN A 104 -6.48 11.46 10.30
C GLN A 104 -7.99 11.31 10.15
N LEU A 105 -8.47 10.53 9.16
CA LEU A 105 -9.89 10.20 9.03
C LEU A 105 -10.44 9.58 10.33
N TRP A 106 -9.67 8.73 11.02
CA TRP A 106 -10.08 8.15 12.29
C TRP A 106 -10.28 9.19 13.41
N ASP A 107 -9.40 10.20 13.51
CA ASP A 107 -9.61 11.33 14.43
C ASP A 107 -10.87 12.12 14.06
N GLU A 108 -11.04 12.45 12.78
CA GLU A 108 -12.19 13.23 12.27
C GLU A 108 -13.54 12.52 12.50
N ARG A 109 -13.54 11.19 12.57
CA ARG A 109 -14.74 10.38 12.86
C ARG A 109 -14.99 10.16 14.36
N GLY A 110 -14.23 10.80 15.24
CA GLY A 110 -14.39 10.69 16.69
C GLY A 110 -13.83 9.37 17.25
N ARG A 111 -12.80 8.81 16.61
CA ARG A 111 -12.08 7.61 17.05
C ARG A 111 -12.97 6.39 17.31
N PRO A 112 -13.81 5.97 16.34
CA PRO A 112 -14.65 4.79 16.50
C PRO A 112 -13.80 3.54 16.76
N ALA A 113 -14.41 2.51 17.37
CA ALA A 113 -13.80 1.20 17.47
C ALA A 113 -13.51 0.66 16.05
N LEU A 114 -12.28 0.17 15.86
CA LEU A 114 -11.83 -0.39 14.59
C LEU A 114 -11.70 -1.91 14.72
N PRO A 115 -11.81 -2.66 13.60
CA PRO A 115 -11.56 -4.09 13.63
C PRO A 115 -10.16 -4.39 14.17
N GLU A 116 -10.01 -5.52 14.84
CA GLU A 116 -8.70 -6.01 15.26
C GLU A 116 -7.91 -6.52 14.05
N ALA A 117 -6.58 -6.48 14.14
CA ALA A 117 -5.73 -7.06 13.11
C ALA A 117 -5.83 -8.58 13.21
N ALA A 118 -6.23 -9.24 12.11
CA ALA A 118 -6.48 -10.67 12.09
C ALA A 118 -5.20 -11.53 12.18
N SER A 119 -4.01 -10.97 11.95
CA SER A 119 -2.75 -11.71 11.89
C SER A 119 -1.51 -10.82 12.11
N SER A 120 -0.31 -11.38 11.87
CA SER A 120 0.99 -10.73 12.07
C SER A 120 1.06 -9.36 11.40
N ARG A 121 1.27 -8.33 12.22
CA ARG A 121 1.63 -6.99 11.76
C ARG A 121 2.98 -7.04 11.03
N HIS A 122 3.23 -6.08 10.14
CA HIS A 122 4.49 -5.92 9.40
C HIS A 122 4.66 -6.80 8.14
N ASP A 123 3.58 -7.46 7.70
CA ASP A 123 3.41 -7.87 6.30
C ASP A 123 2.61 -6.77 5.56
N ALA A 124 3.18 -6.23 4.48
CA ALA A 124 2.61 -5.08 3.79
C ALA A 124 1.24 -5.35 3.13
N LEU A 125 0.96 -6.59 2.72
CA LEU A 125 -0.35 -6.94 2.15
C LEU A 125 -1.39 -7.10 3.26
N VAL A 126 -1.02 -7.74 4.37
CA VAL A 126 -1.88 -7.84 5.56
C VAL A 126 -2.23 -6.45 6.09
N ASP A 127 -1.24 -5.56 6.21
CA ASP A 127 -1.45 -4.19 6.67
C ASP A 127 -2.36 -3.40 5.70
N ALA A 128 -2.20 -3.60 4.38
CA ALA A 128 -3.08 -2.98 3.38
C ALA A 128 -4.54 -3.46 3.48
N ARG A 129 -4.76 -4.78 3.64
CA ARG A 129 -6.10 -5.35 3.88
C ARG A 129 -6.73 -4.78 5.15
N HIS A 130 -5.93 -4.66 6.21
CA HIS A 130 -6.39 -4.10 7.47
C HIS A 130 -6.76 -2.62 7.35
N ASN A 131 -5.98 -1.83 6.60
CA ASN A 131 -6.33 -0.45 6.29
C ASN A 131 -7.65 -0.33 5.52
N LEU A 132 -7.93 -1.21 4.55
CA LEU A 132 -9.22 -1.24 3.86
C LEU A 132 -10.37 -1.56 4.81
N ALA A 133 -10.19 -2.51 5.73
CA ALA A 133 -11.19 -2.85 6.74
C ALA A 133 -11.50 -1.64 7.65
N ARG A 134 -10.47 -0.94 8.13
CA ARG A 134 -10.64 0.31 8.91
C ARG A 134 -11.38 1.39 8.12
N TRP A 135 -11.00 1.59 6.86
CA TRP A 135 -11.67 2.55 5.99
C TRP A 135 -13.16 2.23 5.86
N ARG A 136 -13.51 0.97 5.56
CA ARG A 136 -14.91 0.52 5.45
C ARG A 136 -15.70 0.75 6.75
N THR A 137 -15.12 0.49 7.92
CA THR A 137 -15.77 0.77 9.21
C THR A 137 -16.04 2.26 9.40
N MET A 138 -15.12 3.13 8.97
CA MET A 138 -15.25 4.59 9.13
C MET A 138 -16.16 5.24 8.09
N THR A 139 -16.32 4.64 6.91
CA THR A 139 -17.13 5.17 5.80
C THR A 139 -18.50 4.52 5.65
N ALA A 140 -18.76 3.41 6.34
CA ALA A 140 -20.09 2.82 6.42
C ALA A 140 -21.12 3.88 6.85
N ARG A 141 -22.23 4.00 6.11
CA ARG A 141 -23.32 4.91 6.46
C ARG A 141 -23.85 4.47 7.83
N LYS A 142 -23.86 5.40 8.79
CA LYS A 142 -24.68 5.24 10.00
C LYS A 142 -26.13 5.25 9.52
N GLY A 143 -26.83 4.13 9.69
CA GLY A 143 -28.27 4.04 9.48
C GLY A 143 -29.02 4.96 10.43
#